data_AF-A0A538E720-F1
#
_entry.id   AF-A0A538E720-F1
#
_cell.length_a   1.000
_cell.length_b   1.000
_cell.length_c   1.000
_cell.angle_alpha   90.00
_cell.angle_beta   90.00
_cell.angle_gamma   90.00
#
_symmetry.space_group_name_H-M   'P 1'
#
loop_
_entity.id
_entity.type
_entity.pdbx_description
1 polymer ?
#
loop_
_entity_poly.entity_id
_entity_poly.type
_entity_poly.pdbx_seq_one_letter_code
_entity_poly.pdbx_strand_id
1 'polypeptide(L)'
;LISRLRPAARTAGFRAYPEVNVIYGDELYIPDISVFRRSGAAQASMDIADAVMLVEIVSEDYRRKDVIDRPRVYAEAGVPWFMRVEFRRRVPTIVLHELIDGEYRPALACAAGTKFDMAEPFPFSIDPGELLDD
;
A
#
# COMPACT_ATOMS: atom_id res chain seq x y z
N LEU A 1 4.16 3.06 10.15
CA LEU A 1 4.39 2.49 8.78
C LEU A 1 5.06 3.47 7.79
N ILE A 2 4.43 4.59 7.43
CA ILE A 2 4.95 5.52 6.40
C ILE A 2 6.36 6.06 6.73
N SER A 3 6.64 6.29 8.01
CA SER A 3 7.93 6.71 8.56
C SER A 3 9.08 5.76 8.18
N ARG A 4 8.78 4.46 8.05
CA ARG A 4 9.72 3.38 7.68
C ARG A 4 9.73 3.11 6.19
N LEU A 5 8.56 3.14 5.52
CA LEU A 5 8.47 2.92 4.06
C LEU A 5 9.18 4.02 3.26
N ARG A 6 9.04 5.29 3.65
CA ARG A 6 9.65 6.42 2.94
C ARG A 6 11.17 6.29 2.72
N PRO A 7 12.01 6.06 3.74
CA PRO A 7 13.44 5.92 3.53
C PRO A 7 13.79 4.68 2.70
N ALA A 8 13.12 3.54 2.92
CA ALA A 8 13.35 2.31 2.15
C ALA A 8 13.04 2.49 0.66
N ALA A 9 11.85 3.02 0.35
CA ALA A 9 11.43 3.34 -1.01
C ALA A 9 12.41 4.33 -1.67
N ARG A 10 12.83 5.37 -0.95
CA ARG A 10 13.78 6.37 -1.47
C ARG A 10 15.12 5.76 -1.84
N THR A 11 15.65 4.86 -1.01
CA THR A 11 16.92 4.14 -1.28
C THR A 11 16.83 3.32 -2.56
N ALA A 12 15.67 2.72 -2.83
CA ALA A 12 15.40 1.98 -4.06
C ALA A 12 14.98 2.87 -5.26
N GLY A 13 15.00 4.19 -5.12
CA GLY A 13 14.66 5.14 -6.19
C GLY A 13 13.19 5.56 -6.25
N PHE A 14 12.31 4.94 -5.48
CA PHE A 14 10.87 5.23 -5.41
C PHE A 14 10.54 6.43 -4.51
N ARG A 15 9.27 6.86 -4.51
CA ARG A 15 8.75 7.86 -3.57
C ARG A 15 7.44 7.39 -2.95
N ALA A 16 7.37 7.42 -1.62
CA ALA A 16 6.18 7.07 -0.87
C ALA A 16 5.50 8.33 -0.29
N TYR A 17 4.19 8.44 -0.48
CA TYR A 17 3.36 9.56 -0.02
C TYR A 17 2.16 9.02 0.76
N PRO A 18 1.85 9.58 1.94
CA PRO A 18 0.59 9.33 2.62
C PRO A 18 -0.53 10.14 1.95
N GLU A 19 -1.71 9.56 1.87
CA GLU A 19 -2.97 10.25 1.52
C GLU A 19 -2.88 11.19 0.31
N VAL A 20 -2.16 10.77 -0.75
CA VAL A 20 -2.07 11.54 -1.99
C VAL A 20 -3.24 11.24 -2.91
N ASN A 21 -3.71 12.25 -3.63
CA ASN A 21 -4.68 12.12 -4.70
C ASN A 21 -4.14 11.24 -5.82
N VAL A 22 -4.80 10.13 -6.11
CA VAL A 22 -4.50 9.21 -7.21
C VAL A 22 -5.67 9.19 -8.19
N ILE A 23 -5.41 9.46 -9.46
CA ILE A 23 -6.43 9.50 -10.51
C ILE A 23 -6.39 8.21 -11.31
N TYR A 24 -7.58 7.65 -11.57
CA TYR A 24 -7.79 6.56 -12.53
C TYR A 24 -9.01 6.89 -13.39
N GLY A 25 -8.79 7.13 -14.68
CA GLY A 25 -9.84 7.68 -15.56
C GLY A 25 -10.32 9.04 -15.05
N ASP A 26 -11.64 9.18 -14.87
CA ASP A 26 -12.26 10.40 -14.32
C ASP A 26 -12.50 10.32 -12.80
N GLU A 27 -11.99 9.27 -12.14
CA GLU A 27 -12.21 9.02 -10.72
C GLU A 27 -10.98 9.35 -9.87
N LEU A 28 -11.23 9.77 -8.64
CA LEU A 28 -10.21 10.13 -7.64
C LEU A 28 -10.22 9.13 -6.48
N TYR A 29 -9.03 8.64 -6.15
CA TYR A 29 -8.76 7.73 -5.06
C TYR A 29 -7.75 8.36 -4.11
N ILE A 30 -7.86 8.05 -2.82
CA ILE A 30 -6.89 8.48 -1.80
C ILE A 30 -6.48 7.23 -1.01
N PRO A 31 -5.48 6.47 -1.49
CA PRO A 31 -4.90 5.35 -0.74
C PRO A 31 -4.16 5.88 0.50
N ASP A 32 -4.13 5.12 1.58
CA ASP A 32 -3.44 5.54 2.82
C ASP A 32 -1.96 5.82 2.58
N ILE A 33 -1.30 4.96 1.78
CA ILE A 33 0.06 5.19 1.31
C ILE A 33 0.16 4.78 -0.16
N SER A 34 0.80 5.61 -0.96
CA SER A 34 1.08 5.34 -2.37
C SER A 34 2.58 5.40 -2.64
N VAL A 35 3.11 4.42 -3.36
CA VAL A 35 4.52 4.38 -3.79
C VAL A 35 4.60 4.49 -5.31
N PHE A 36 5.41 5.42 -5.81
CA PHE A 36 5.55 5.71 -7.24
C PHE A 36 6.99 5.55 -7.73
N ARG A 37 7.14 5.24 -9.04
CA ARG A 37 8.43 5.18 -9.76
C ARG A 37 9.17 6.53 -9.76
N ARG A 38 8.44 7.62 -9.82
CA ARG A 38 8.98 8.98 -9.94
C ARG A 38 8.33 9.90 -8.90
N SER A 39 9.03 10.99 -8.59
CA SER A 39 8.52 12.02 -7.69
C SER A 39 7.47 12.87 -8.40
N GLY A 40 6.27 12.98 -7.83
CA GLY A 40 5.24 13.93 -8.24
C GLY A 40 5.27 15.24 -7.45
N ALA A 41 6.44 15.67 -6.93
CA ALA A 41 6.60 16.80 -5.99
C ALA A 41 6.09 18.19 -6.47
N ALA A 42 5.48 18.28 -7.66
CA ALA A 42 4.85 19.49 -8.18
C ALA A 42 3.41 19.26 -8.70
N GLN A 43 2.83 18.08 -8.46
CA GLN A 43 1.51 17.71 -8.96
C GLN A 43 0.49 17.65 -7.82
N ALA A 44 -0.72 18.14 -8.07
CA ALA A 44 -1.84 18.08 -7.12
C ALA A 44 -2.47 16.67 -7.03
N SER A 45 -2.17 15.82 -8.01
CA SER A 45 -2.61 14.43 -8.13
C SER A 45 -1.58 13.62 -8.91
N MET A 46 -1.56 12.30 -8.70
CA MET A 46 -0.72 11.37 -9.43
C MET A 46 -1.56 10.40 -10.25
N ASP A 47 -1.08 10.03 -11.43
CA ASP A 47 -1.72 9.00 -12.25
C ASP A 47 -1.45 7.62 -11.61
N ILE A 48 -2.51 6.80 -11.47
CA ILE A 48 -2.40 5.45 -10.93
C ILE A 48 -1.42 4.57 -11.73
N ALA A 49 -1.25 4.82 -13.03
CA ALA A 49 -0.34 4.06 -13.89
C ALA A 49 1.14 4.21 -13.48
N ASP A 50 1.50 5.29 -12.80
CA ASP A 50 2.86 5.49 -12.28
C ASP A 50 3.10 4.80 -10.92
N ALA A 51 2.04 4.29 -10.27
CA ALA A 51 2.14 3.60 -8.99
C ALA A 51 2.84 2.24 -9.15
N VAL A 52 3.65 1.88 -8.15
CA VAL A 52 4.26 0.55 -8.02
C VAL A 52 3.67 -0.25 -6.89
N MET A 53 3.19 0.43 -5.85
CA MET A 53 2.49 -0.20 -4.72
C MET A 53 1.51 0.79 -4.12
N LEU A 54 0.28 0.33 -3.89
CA LEU A 54 -0.72 1.05 -3.09
C LEU A 54 -0.97 0.29 -1.79
N VAL A 55 -1.17 1.04 -0.70
CA VAL A 55 -1.34 0.49 0.64
C VAL A 55 -2.66 0.97 1.23
N GLU A 56 -3.42 0.03 1.79
CA GLU A 56 -4.67 0.29 2.51
C GLU A 56 -4.58 -0.24 3.93
N ILE A 57 -4.95 0.59 4.90
CA ILE A 57 -5.00 0.31 6.32
C ILE A 57 -6.46 0.13 6.73
N VAL A 58 -6.87 -1.12 6.85
CA VAL A 58 -8.25 -1.50 7.13
C VAL A 58 -8.46 -1.67 8.63
N SER A 59 -9.30 -0.83 9.21
CA SER A 59 -9.87 -1.01 10.56
C SER A 59 -11.23 -1.71 10.50
N GLU A 60 -11.56 -2.50 11.53
CA GLU A 60 -12.86 -3.20 11.61
C GLU A 60 -14.06 -2.24 11.63
N ASP A 61 -13.89 -1.02 12.15
CA ASP A 61 -14.94 -0.03 12.36
C ASP A 61 -15.38 0.71 11.09
N TYR A 62 -14.53 0.76 10.06
CA TYR A 62 -14.78 1.52 8.82
C TYR A 62 -15.46 0.72 7.70
N ARG A 63 -15.79 -0.57 7.90
CA ARG A 63 -16.42 -1.44 6.89
C ARG A 63 -17.81 -1.00 6.39
N ARG A 64 -18.40 0.09 6.91
CA ARG A 64 -19.83 0.41 6.70
C ARG A 64 -20.16 1.59 5.80
N LYS A 65 -19.22 2.31 5.17
CA LYS A 65 -19.61 3.49 4.36
C LYS A 65 -19.07 3.64 2.94
N ASP A 66 -17.95 3.02 2.56
CA ASP A 66 -17.47 3.11 1.17
C ASP A 66 -17.31 1.72 0.55
N VAL A 67 -18.29 1.36 -0.28
CA VAL A 67 -18.46 0.04 -0.94
C VAL A 67 -17.54 -0.11 -2.17
N ILE A 68 -16.56 0.76 -2.33
CA ILE A 68 -15.62 0.67 -3.44
C ILE A 68 -14.60 -0.43 -3.09
N ASP A 69 -14.62 -1.50 -3.87
CA ASP A 69 -13.56 -2.52 -3.87
C ASP A 69 -12.30 -1.93 -4.51
N ARG A 70 -11.59 -1.10 -3.75
CA ARG A 70 -10.36 -0.43 -4.17
C ARG A 70 -9.31 -1.44 -4.69
N PRO A 71 -9.07 -2.59 -4.04
CA PRO A 71 -8.16 -3.61 -4.58
C PRO A 71 -8.52 -4.04 -6.01
N ARG A 72 -9.81 -4.23 -6.32
CA ARG A 72 -10.24 -4.57 -7.67
C ARG A 72 -9.92 -3.46 -8.67
N VAL A 73 -10.15 -2.20 -8.31
CA VAL A 73 -9.79 -1.05 -9.15
C VAL A 73 -8.27 -0.98 -9.37
N TYR A 74 -7.46 -1.19 -8.34
CA TYR A 74 -6.00 -1.13 -8.44
C TYR A 74 -5.45 -2.25 -9.34
N ALA A 75 -6.05 -3.43 -9.28
CA ALA A 75 -5.74 -4.54 -10.17
C ALA A 75 -6.12 -4.21 -11.62
N GLU A 76 -7.32 -3.67 -11.85
CA GLU A 76 -7.76 -3.21 -13.18
C GLU A 76 -6.83 -2.12 -13.76
N ALA A 77 -6.35 -1.22 -12.90
CA ALA A 77 -5.39 -0.18 -13.26
C ALA A 77 -3.96 -0.71 -13.46
N GLY A 78 -3.70 -1.99 -13.19
CA GLY A 78 -2.40 -2.62 -13.42
C GLY A 78 -1.34 -2.30 -12.37
N VAL A 79 -1.72 -1.87 -11.16
CA VAL A 79 -0.77 -1.58 -10.08
C VAL A 79 -0.09 -2.88 -9.63
N PRO A 80 1.25 -3.03 -9.75
CA PRO A 80 1.90 -4.33 -9.55
C PRO A 80 1.75 -4.92 -8.15
N TRP A 81 1.73 -4.08 -7.11
CA TRP A 81 1.69 -4.52 -5.72
C TRP A 81 0.57 -3.83 -4.93
N PHE A 82 -0.09 -4.61 -4.09
CA PHE A 82 -1.07 -4.10 -3.13
C PHE A 82 -0.75 -4.59 -1.73
N MET A 83 -0.51 -3.66 -0.81
CA MET A 83 -0.28 -3.99 0.60
C MET A 83 -1.52 -3.68 1.41
N ARG A 84 -1.97 -4.65 2.19
CA ARG A 84 -3.08 -4.50 3.11
C ARG A 84 -2.58 -4.63 4.54
N VAL A 85 -2.90 -3.65 5.37
CA VAL A 85 -2.67 -3.67 6.81
C VAL A 85 -4.01 -3.85 7.50
N GLU A 86 -4.13 -4.85 8.36
CA GLU A 86 -5.36 -5.10 9.12
C GLU A 86 -5.07 -5.08 10.61
N PHE A 87 -5.98 -4.50 11.39
CA PHE A 87 -5.95 -4.57 12.84
C PHE A 87 -7.08 -5.47 13.35
N ARG A 88 -6.80 -6.76 13.52
CA ARG A 88 -7.78 -7.73 14.06
C ARG A 88 -7.59 -7.85 15.57
N ARG A 89 -8.61 -7.49 16.36
CA ARG A 89 -8.51 -7.50 17.83
C ARG A 89 -7.24 -6.78 18.36
N ARG A 90 -6.86 -5.67 17.72
CA ARG A 90 -5.64 -4.88 18.00
C ARG A 90 -4.30 -5.55 17.66
N VAL A 91 -4.32 -6.68 16.95
CA VAL A 91 -3.10 -7.30 16.41
C VAL A 91 -2.93 -6.85 14.96
N PRO A 92 -1.87 -6.09 14.63
CA PRO A 92 -1.58 -5.71 13.26
C PRO A 92 -1.10 -6.92 12.44
N THR A 93 -1.60 -7.03 11.21
CA THR A 93 -1.18 -7.99 10.20
C THR A 93 -0.92 -7.26 8.90
N ILE A 94 0.19 -7.54 8.24
CA ILE A 94 0.53 -7.01 6.91
C ILE A 94 0.42 -8.17 5.91
N VAL A 95 -0.28 -7.93 4.80
CA VAL A 95 -0.33 -8.84 3.65
C VAL A 95 0.04 -8.07 2.39
N LEU A 96 1.10 -8.50 1.71
CA LEU A 96 1.48 -8.03 0.38
C LEU A 96 0.89 -8.96 -0.66
N HIS A 97 0.28 -8.36 -1.67
CA HIS A 97 -0.28 -9.04 -2.82
C HIS A 97 0.44 -8.60 -4.09
N GLU A 98 0.72 -9.57 -4.95
CA GLU A 98 1.26 -9.35 -6.29
C GLU A 98 0.13 -9.44 -7.30
N LEU A 99 0.12 -8.55 -8.30
CA LEU A 99 -0.80 -8.63 -9.41
C LEU A 99 -0.34 -9.71 -10.40
N ILE A 100 -1.13 -10.78 -10.53
CA ILE A 100 -0.84 -11.90 -11.42
C ILE A 100 -2.10 -12.17 -12.26
N ASP A 101 -1.96 -12.10 -13.59
CA ASP A 101 -3.04 -12.33 -14.55
C ASP A 101 -4.30 -11.46 -14.29
N GLY A 102 -4.11 -10.22 -13.83
CA GLY A 102 -5.19 -9.27 -13.56
C GLY A 102 -5.84 -9.41 -12.17
N GLU A 103 -5.33 -10.32 -11.32
CA GLU A 103 -5.84 -10.51 -9.96
C GLU A 103 -4.72 -10.44 -8.91
N TYR A 104 -5.02 -9.87 -7.75
CA TYR A 104 -4.08 -9.85 -6.64
C TYR A 104 -4.01 -11.21 -5.94
N ARG A 105 -2.79 -11.76 -5.82
CA ARG A 105 -2.50 -12.99 -5.08
C ARG A 105 -1.58 -12.70 -3.90
N PRO A 106 -1.83 -13.26 -2.70
CA PRO A 106 -0.95 -13.07 -1.56
C PRO A 106 0.46 -13.59 -1.85
N ALA A 107 1.46 -12.71 -1.72
CA ALA A 107 2.88 -13.03 -1.90
C ALA A 107 3.60 -13.16 -0.56
N LEU A 108 3.21 -12.34 0.43
CA LEU A 108 3.79 -12.35 1.78
C LEU A 108 2.73 -11.94 2.80
N ALA A 109 2.68 -12.64 3.94
CA ALA A 109 1.80 -12.29 5.05
C ALA A 109 2.53 -12.46 6.38
N CYS A 110 2.37 -11.51 7.28
CA CYS A 110 3.05 -11.50 8.57
C CYS A 110 2.19 -10.81 9.63
N ALA A 111 2.13 -11.38 10.82
CA ALA A 111 1.49 -10.80 11.99
C ALA A 111 2.53 -10.33 13.01
N ALA A 112 2.09 -9.49 13.95
CA ALA A 112 2.93 -8.98 15.03
C ALA A 112 3.72 -10.08 15.75
N GLY A 113 4.96 -9.77 16.14
CA GLY A 113 5.90 -10.70 16.78
C GLY A 113 6.76 -11.49 15.80
N THR A 114 6.60 -11.25 14.49
CA THR A 114 7.44 -11.82 13.44
C THR A 114 7.82 -10.75 12.42
N LYS A 115 8.89 -11.00 11.67
CA LYS A 115 9.45 -10.03 10.73
C LYS A 115 8.78 -10.17 9.35
N PHE A 116 8.19 -9.09 8.87
CA PHE A 116 7.69 -8.97 7.50
C PHE A 116 8.87 -8.57 6.61
N ASP A 117 9.43 -9.52 5.87
CA ASP A 117 10.60 -9.32 5.00
C ASP A 117 10.20 -9.25 3.52
N MET A 118 9.94 -8.04 3.03
CA MET A 118 9.57 -7.75 1.65
C MET A 118 10.82 -7.54 0.78
N ALA A 119 10.94 -8.30 -0.30
CA ALA A 119 12.02 -8.14 -1.29
C ALA A 119 11.63 -7.23 -2.47
N GLU A 120 10.38 -7.35 -2.92
CA GLU A 120 9.78 -6.58 -4.01
C GLU A 120 8.57 -5.80 -3.49
N PRO A 121 8.29 -4.57 -4.00
CA PRO A 121 9.00 -3.86 -5.07
C PRO A 121 10.34 -3.25 -4.66
N PHE A 122 10.68 -3.32 -3.36
CA PHE A 122 11.98 -2.94 -2.83
C PHE A 122 12.23 -3.63 -1.49
N PRO A 123 13.49 -3.77 -1.06
CA PRO A 123 13.82 -4.30 0.26
C PRO A 123 13.18 -3.45 1.37
N PHE A 124 12.30 -4.06 2.16
CA PHE A 124 11.68 -3.43 3.32
C PHE A 124 11.43 -4.48 4.39
N SER A 125 11.66 -4.09 5.65
CA SER A 125 11.43 -5.00 6.75
C SER A 125 10.97 -4.29 8.01
N ILE A 126 10.02 -4.92 8.70
CA ILE A 126 9.39 -4.43 9.94
C ILE A 126 8.74 -5.61 10.68
N ASP A 127 8.67 -5.57 12.01
CA ASP A 127 7.67 -6.36 12.74
C ASP A 127 6.33 -5.60 12.71
N PRO A 128 5.22 -6.17 12.21
CA PRO A 128 3.93 -5.48 12.23
C PRO A 128 3.54 -4.93 13.61
N GLY A 129 4.01 -5.52 14.71
CA GLY A 129 3.81 -5.02 16.07
C GLY A 129 4.33 -3.60 16.30
N GLU A 130 5.39 -3.19 15.59
CA GLU A 130 5.93 -1.82 15.64
C GLU A 130 4.92 -0.77 15.13
N LEU A 131 3.85 -1.18 14.44
CA LEU A 131 2.80 -0.27 13.98
C LEU A 131 1.90 0.24 15.13
N LEU A 132 1.98 -0.36 16.32
CA LEU A 132 1.22 0.08 17.49
C LEU A 132 1.89 1.23 18.24
N ASP A 133 3.18 1.46 18.00
CA ASP A 133 4.00 2.46 18.67
C ASP A 133 4.18 3.75 17.84
N ASP A 134 3.64 3.75 16.61
CA ASP A 134 3.77 4.81 15.58
C ASP A 134 2.56 5.76 15.55
#